data_AF-A0A533VJW3-F1
#
_entry.id   AF-A0A533VJW3-F1
#
_cell.length_a   1.000
_cell.length_b   1.000
_cell.length_c   1.000
_cell.angle_alpha   90.00
_cell.angle_beta   90.00
_cell.angle_gamma   90.00
#
_symmetry.space_group_name_H-M   'P 1'
#
loop_
_entity.id
_entity.type
_entity.pdbx_description
1 polymer ?
#
loop_
_entity_poly.entity_id
_entity_poly.type
_entity_poly.pdbx_seq_one_letter_code
_entity_poly.pdbx_strand_id
1 'polypeptide(L)'
;MSLAPQELENSASKFAAEAIKLDSQGARGMAIANYQRAIESLHKLIQLYPDNKLNRVYQERMAAYQNRIKALQMSNVEVEPVVDAKATPEEQKQSLSRSEFDSLLMK
;
A
#
# COMPACT_ATOMS: atom_id res chain seq x y z
N MET A 1 -10.69 -23.98 -12.98
CA MET A 1 -9.36 -24.59 -12.75
C MET A 1 -8.72 -23.89 -11.56
N SER A 2 -8.35 -24.60 -10.50
CA SER A 2 -7.58 -24.04 -9.38
C SER A 2 -6.11 -23.92 -9.79
N LEU A 3 -5.49 -22.76 -9.55
CA LEU A 3 -4.04 -22.57 -9.71
C LEU A 3 -3.28 -23.47 -8.75
N ALA A 4 -2.10 -23.96 -9.12
CA ALA A 4 -1.30 -24.79 -8.22
C ALA A 4 -0.82 -23.96 -7.00
N PRO A 5 -0.67 -24.56 -5.80
CA PRO A 5 -0.20 -23.84 -4.61
C PRO A 5 1.08 -23.05 -4.88
N GLN A 6 2.04 -23.68 -5.57
CA GLN A 6 3.31 -23.05 -5.92
C GLN A 6 3.16 -21.79 -6.79
N GLU A 7 2.19 -21.76 -7.71
CA GLU A 7 1.94 -20.60 -8.57
C GLU A 7 1.42 -19.42 -7.75
N LEU A 8 0.54 -19.68 -6.78
CA LEU A 8 0.04 -18.68 -5.85
C LEU A 8 1.14 -18.19 -4.91
N GLU A 9 2.01 -19.08 -4.43
CA GLU A 9 3.17 -18.73 -3.61
C GLU A 9 4.17 -17.85 -4.36
N ASN A 10 4.47 -18.20 -5.61
CA ASN A 10 5.35 -17.43 -6.48
C ASN A 10 4.75 -16.04 -6.76
N SER A 11 3.44 -15.97 -7.01
CA SER A 11 2.72 -14.71 -7.21
C SER A 11 2.76 -13.84 -5.96
N ALA A 12 2.45 -14.41 -4.79
CA ALA A 12 2.52 -13.71 -3.51
C ALA A 12 3.94 -13.17 -3.24
N SER A 13 4.96 -13.98 -3.49
CA SER A 13 6.36 -13.61 -3.27
C SER A 13 6.82 -12.51 -4.21
N LYS A 14 6.45 -12.58 -5.49
CA LYS A 14 6.76 -11.55 -6.49
C LYS A 14 6.14 -10.20 -6.12
N PHE A 15 4.85 -10.18 -5.79
CA PHE A 15 4.17 -8.95 -5.40
C PHE A 15 4.72 -8.37 -4.10
N ALA A 16 5.02 -9.21 -3.10
CA ALA A 16 5.62 -8.75 -1.86
C ALA A 16 7.01 -8.13 -2.08
N ALA A 17 7.87 -8.75 -2.89
CA ALA A 17 9.19 -8.22 -3.19
C ALA A 17 9.13 -6.86 -3.90
N GLU A 18 8.23 -6.73 -4.88
CA GLU A 18 8.02 -5.46 -5.57
C GLU A 18 7.42 -4.40 -4.63
N ALA A 19 6.50 -4.78 -3.75
CA ALA A 19 5.94 -3.88 -2.74
C ALA A 19 7.04 -3.33 -1.83
N ILE A 20 7.90 -4.18 -1.29
CA ILE A 20 9.02 -3.78 -0.40
C ILE A 20 9.99 -2.84 -1.12
N LYS A 21 10.31 -3.14 -2.38
CA LYS A 21 11.16 -2.28 -3.20
C LYS A 21 10.53 -0.89 -3.38
N LEU A 22 9.29 -0.82 -3.82
CA LEU A 22 8.57 0.44 -4.03
C LEU A 22 8.39 1.23 -2.74
N ASP A 23 8.12 0.53 -1.64
CA ASP A 23 7.98 1.07 -0.30
C ASP A 23 9.28 1.76 0.15
N SER A 24 10.42 1.08 0.00
CA SER A 24 11.74 1.66 0.28
C SER A 24 12.11 2.86 -0.61
N GLN A 25 11.50 2.95 -1.80
CA GLN A 25 11.67 4.07 -2.73
C GLN A 25 10.70 5.23 -2.45
N GLY A 26 9.80 5.08 -1.48
CA GLY A 26 8.74 6.06 -1.19
C GLY A 26 7.60 6.08 -2.21
N ALA A 27 7.54 5.12 -3.14
CA ALA A 27 6.46 4.98 -4.12
C ALA A 27 5.21 4.35 -3.48
N ARG A 28 4.62 5.06 -2.49
CA ARG A 28 3.63 4.54 -1.54
C ARG A 28 2.40 3.92 -2.22
N GLY A 29 1.80 4.62 -3.18
CA GLY A 29 0.60 4.13 -3.87
C GLY A 29 0.84 2.81 -4.61
N MET A 30 1.99 2.69 -5.27
CA MET A 30 2.38 1.46 -5.95
C MET A 30 2.74 0.34 -4.96
N ALA A 31 3.38 0.68 -3.84
CA ALA A 31 3.68 -0.27 -2.77
C ALA A 31 2.40 -0.86 -2.17
N ILE A 32 1.40 -0.02 -1.85
CA ILE A 32 0.09 -0.44 -1.35
C ILE A 32 -0.57 -1.42 -2.33
N ALA A 33 -0.62 -1.08 -3.62
CA ALA A 33 -1.22 -1.94 -4.64
C ALA A 33 -0.55 -3.32 -4.73
N ASN A 34 0.78 -3.37 -4.61
CA ASN A 34 1.51 -4.64 -4.63
C ASN A 34 1.33 -5.45 -3.34
N TYR A 35 1.32 -4.81 -2.16
CA TYR A 35 0.98 -5.51 -0.91
C TYR A 35 -0.44 -6.11 -0.96
N GLN A 36 -1.41 -5.41 -1.53
CA GLN A 36 -2.78 -5.92 -1.71
C GLN A 36 -2.81 -7.18 -2.59
N ARG A 37 -2.12 -7.18 -3.74
CA ARG A 37 -2.02 -8.35 -4.62
C ARG A 37 -1.31 -9.55 -3.96
N ALA A 38 -0.31 -9.28 -3.11
CA ALA A 38 0.33 -10.32 -2.30
C ALA A 38 -0.67 -10.93 -1.29
N ILE A 39 -1.44 -10.10 -0.59
CA ILE A 39 -2.49 -10.54 0.34
C ILE A 39 -3.54 -11.38 -0.39
N GLU A 40 -4.01 -10.97 -1.56
CA GLU A 40 -4.99 -11.72 -2.36
C GLU A 40 -4.49 -13.11 -2.73
N SER A 41 -3.21 -13.23 -3.11
CA SER A 41 -2.59 -14.51 -3.46
C SER A 41 -2.48 -15.44 -2.24
N LEU A 42 -2.08 -14.90 -1.08
CA LEU A 42 -2.03 -15.63 0.19
C LEU A 42 -3.43 -16.04 0.68
N HIS A 43 -4.44 -15.19 0.50
CA HIS A 43 -5.81 -15.51 0.86
C HIS A 43 -6.35 -16.68 0.04
N LYS A 44 -6.09 -16.67 -1.28
CA LYS A 44 -6.44 -17.80 -2.17
C LYS A 44 -5.73 -19.09 -1.77
N LEU A 45 -4.47 -19.03 -1.35
CA LEU A 45 -3.75 -20.20 -0.83
C LEU A 45 -4.46 -20.84 0.36
N ILE A 46 -4.82 -20.01 1.36
CA ILE A 46 -5.48 -20.48 2.57
C ILE A 46 -6.87 -21.06 2.25
N GLN A 47 -7.63 -20.42 1.35
CA GLN A 47 -8.97 -20.88 0.98
C GLN A 47 -8.98 -22.17 0.16
N LEU A 48 -8.06 -22.30 -0.81
CA LEU A 48 -8.00 -23.45 -1.71
C LEU A 48 -7.27 -24.65 -1.10
N TYR A 49 -6.37 -24.40 -0.15
CA TYR A 49 -5.51 -25.41 0.47
C TYR A 49 -5.52 -25.28 2.00
N PRO A 50 -6.66 -25.54 2.68
CA PRO A 50 -6.81 -25.32 4.12
C PRO A 50 -5.85 -26.16 4.98
N ASP A 51 -5.44 -27.34 4.50
CA ASP A 51 -4.53 -28.26 5.20
C ASP A 51 -3.04 -27.97 4.93
N ASN A 52 -2.71 -26.92 4.19
CA ASN A 52 -1.31 -26.55 3.93
C ASN A 52 -0.64 -26.13 5.24
N LYS A 53 0.45 -26.83 5.60
CA LYS A 53 1.25 -26.59 6.81
C LYS A 53 1.80 -25.16 6.90
N LEU A 54 1.90 -24.46 5.77
CA LEU A 54 2.38 -23.08 5.70
C LEU A 54 1.28 -22.03 5.92
N ASN A 55 0.01 -22.40 6.07
CA ASN A 55 -1.10 -21.45 6.21
C ASN A 55 -0.93 -20.48 7.38
N ARG A 56 -0.36 -20.94 8.50
CA ARG A 56 -0.01 -20.06 9.62
C ARG A 56 0.96 -18.96 9.21
N VAL A 57 1.99 -19.30 8.44
CA VAL A 57 2.98 -18.33 7.93
C VAL A 57 2.33 -17.37 6.95
N TYR A 58 1.41 -17.84 6.09
CA TYR A 58 0.67 -16.98 5.17
C TYR A 58 -0.21 -15.96 5.91
N GLN A 59 -0.89 -16.38 6.99
CA GLN A 59 -1.68 -15.49 7.84
C GLN A 59 -0.80 -14.42 8.51
N GLU A 60 0.35 -14.81 9.06
CA GLU A 60 1.32 -13.89 9.66
C GLU A 60 1.82 -12.85 8.64
N ARG A 61 2.13 -13.28 7.40
CA ARG A 61 2.52 -12.39 6.31
C ARG A 61 1.40 -11.45 5.88
N MET A 62 0.17 -11.95 5.74
CA MET A 62 -0.99 -11.11 5.43
C MET A 62 -1.17 -10.01 6.48
N ALA A 63 -1.08 -10.35 7.76
CA ALA A 63 -1.18 -9.38 8.84
C ALA A 63 -0.06 -8.32 8.77
N ALA A 64 1.18 -8.74 8.51
CA ALA A 64 2.30 -7.82 8.33
C ALA A 64 2.08 -6.85 7.15
N TYR A 65 1.63 -7.35 6.00
CA TYR A 65 1.34 -6.50 4.84
C TYR A 65 0.18 -5.54 5.08
N GLN A 66 -0.89 -6.00 5.76
CA GLN A 66 -1.99 -5.13 6.16
C GLN A 66 -1.55 -4.01 7.10
N ASN A 67 -0.68 -4.32 8.08
CA ASN A 67 -0.12 -3.32 8.97
C ASN A 67 0.74 -2.30 8.22
N ARG A 68 1.54 -2.76 7.24
CA ARG A 68 2.33 -1.84 6.42
C ARG A 68 1.46 -0.94 5.54
N ILE A 69 0.40 -1.48 4.92
CA ILE A 69 -0.57 -0.69 4.17
C ILE A 69 -1.19 0.41 5.05
N LYS A 70 -1.63 0.07 6.27
CA LYS A 70 -2.19 1.05 7.21
C LYS A 70 -1.19 2.16 7.53
N ALA A 71 0.07 1.82 7.79
CA ALA A 71 1.12 2.81 8.04
C ALA A 71 1.37 3.72 6.81
N LEU A 72 1.39 3.15 5.61
CA LEU A 72 1.53 3.91 4.36
C LEU A 72 0.33 4.83 4.10
N GLN A 73 -0.88 4.45 4.51
CA GLN A 73 -2.08 5.28 4.39
C GLN A 73 -2.15 6.37 5.47
N MET A 74 -1.70 6.09 6.69
CA MET A 74 -1.68 7.08 7.78
C MET A 74 -0.63 8.17 7.57
N SER A 75 0.49 7.84 6.91
CA SER A 75 1.49 8.84 6.50
C SER A 75 1.00 9.78 5.39
N ASN A 76 -0.20 9.57 4.86
CA ASN A 76 -0.89 10.44 3.90
C ASN A 76 -1.80 11.50 4.57
N VAL A 77 -1.80 11.59 5.91
CA VAL A 77 -2.54 12.64 6.63
C VAL A 77 -1.80 14.00 6.57
N GLU A 78 -0.55 14.03 6.10
CA GLU A 78 -0.01 15.24 5.49
C GLU A 78 -0.67 15.40 4.12
N VAL A 79 -1.71 16.22 4.09
CA VAL A 79 -2.43 16.64 2.89
C VAL A 79 -1.39 17.07 1.85
N GLU A 80 -1.16 16.25 0.82
CA GLU A 80 -0.48 16.76 -0.36
C GLU A 80 -1.33 17.93 -0.87
N PRO A 81 -0.77 19.15 -0.98
CA PRO A 81 -1.53 20.26 -1.53
C PRO A 81 -1.91 19.84 -2.95
N VAL A 82 -3.21 19.64 -3.18
CA VAL A 82 -3.76 19.42 -4.50
C VAL A 82 -3.60 20.75 -5.24
N VAL A 83 -2.42 20.99 -5.80
CA VAL A 83 -2.23 22.11 -6.71
C VAL A 83 -2.91 21.66 -7.99
N ASP A 84 -4.06 22.27 -8.28
CA ASP A 84 -4.74 22.06 -9.55
C ASP A 84 -3.75 22.42 -10.66
N ALA A 85 -3.38 21.44 -11.51
CA ALA A 85 -2.34 21.63 -12.53
C ALA A 85 -2.75 22.64 -13.63
N LYS A 86 -4.00 23.13 -13.59
CA LYS A 86 -4.55 24.19 -14.43
C LYS A 86 -4.68 25.55 -13.73
N ALA A 87 -4.40 25.62 -12.43
CA ALA A 87 -4.47 26.86 -11.67
C ALA A 87 -3.37 27.81 -12.12
N THR A 88 -3.69 29.10 -12.17
CA THR A 88 -2.71 30.14 -12.46
C THR A 88 -1.62 30.20 -11.38
N PRO A 89 -0.42 30.71 -11.67
CA PRO A 89 0.66 30.81 -10.68
C PRO A 89 0.29 31.57 -9.40
N GLU A 90 -0.72 32.44 -9.44
CA GLU A 90 -1.22 33.20 -8.29
C GLU A 90 -2.12 32.34 -7.40
N GLU A 91 -3.04 31.58 -8.00
CA GLU A 91 -3.93 30.66 -7.29
C GLU A 91 -3.15 29.52 -6.61
N GLN A 92 -2.05 29.07 -7.24
CA GLN A 92 -1.13 28.09 -6.65
C GLN A 92 -0.41 28.62 -5.40
N LYS A 93 0.03 29.89 -5.43
CA LYS A 93 0.65 30.53 -4.25
C LYS A 93 -0.35 30.76 -3.13
N GLN A 94 -1.59 31.07 -3.48
CA GLN A 94 -2.65 31.31 -2.49
C GLN A 94 -3.12 30.01 -1.82
N SER A 95 -3.22 28.91 -2.57
CA SER A 95 -3.56 27.59 -1.99
C SER A 95 -2.46 27.06 -1.07
N LEU A 96 -1.19 27.21 -1.46
CA LEU A 96 -0.04 26.84 -0.63
C LEU A 96 0.00 27.64 0.68
N SER A 97 -0.09 28.96 0.62
CA SER A 97 -0.07 29.81 1.82
C SER A 97 -1.25 29.53 2.77
N ARG A 98 -2.44 29.21 2.23
CA ARG A 98 -3.59 28.84 3.04
C ARG A 98 -3.39 27.48 3.72
N SER A 99 -2.80 26.51 3.02
CA SER A 99 -2.49 25.20 3.59
C SER A 99 -1.42 25.28 4.70
N GLU A 100 -0.41 26.14 4.53
CA GLU A 100 0.63 26.38 5.54
C GLU A 100 0.04 27.05 6.80
N PHE A 101 -0.90 27.98 6.63
CA PHE A 101 -1.60 28.63 7.74
C PHE A 101 -2.49 27.67 8.51
N ASP A 102 -3.28 26.83 7.83
CA ASP A 102 -4.16 25.85 8.46
C ASP A 102 -3.37 24.79 9.25
N SER A 103 -2.20 24.39 8.76
CA SER A 103 -1.27 23.49 9.45
C SER A 103 -0.68 24.10 10.74
N LEU A 104 -0.49 25.42 10.79
CA LEU A 104 0.04 26.12 11.96
C LEU A 104 -1.01 26.29 13.07
N LEU A 105 -2.30 26.36 12.72
CA LEU A 105 -3.41 26.47 13.66
C LEU A 105 -3.77 25.17 14.38
N MET A 106 -3.33 24.02 13.86
CA MET A 106 -3.62 22.69 14.44
C MET A 106 -2.56 22.16 15.43
N LYS A 107 -1.63 23.00 15.91
CA LYS A 107 -0.61 22.65 16.90
C LYS A 107 -0.94 23.12 18.31
#